data_AF-A0A8S9PPM3-F1
#
_entry.id   AF-A0A8S9PPM3-F1
#
_cell.length_a   1.000
_cell.length_b   1.000
_cell.length_c   1.000
_cell.angle_alpha   90.00
_cell.angle_beta   90.00
_cell.angle_gamma   90.00
#
_symmetry.space_group_name_H-M   'P 1'
#
loop_
_entity.id
_entity.type
_entity.pdbx_description
1 polymer ?
#
loop_
_entity_poly.entity_id
_entity_poly.type
_entity_poly.pdbx_seq_one_letter_code
_entity_poly.pdbx_strand_id
1 'polypeptide(L)'
;MAEDLAIWCALLHVSSLNFKFIWLRSDSQGLITAINSTRRSIELFGILSDVALLISSSFLSVSVSFVYRNLDGPADALAKDKDDRISLLETQMTAQHAGYEAQRRLNQQIMEMMQRMYPNEVFPDVPDP
;
A
#
# COMPACT_ATOMS: atom_id res chain seq x y z
N MET A 1 -12.69 -0.94 9.00
CA MET A 1 -12.21 0.45 8.93
C MET A 1 -11.61 0.83 7.57
N ALA A 2 -10.54 0.18 7.09
CA ALA A 2 -9.96 0.51 5.77
C ALA A 2 -10.90 0.18 4.58
N GLU A 3 -11.58 -0.97 4.63
CA GLU A 3 -12.55 -1.39 3.60
C GLU A 3 -13.76 -0.44 3.51
N ASP A 4 -14.24 0.04 4.64
CA ASP A 4 -15.41 0.93 4.73
C ASP A 4 -15.11 2.30 4.06
N LEU A 5 -13.91 2.82 4.28
CA LEU A 5 -13.39 4.03 3.63
C LEU A 5 -13.22 3.83 2.12
N ALA A 6 -12.72 2.68 1.70
CA ALA A 6 -12.54 2.37 0.27
C ALA A 6 -13.89 2.37 -0.47
N ILE A 7 -14.93 1.81 0.14
CA ILE A 7 -16.29 1.83 -0.41
C ILE A 7 -16.83 3.26 -0.48
N TRP A 8 -16.66 4.06 0.57
CA TRP A 8 -17.13 5.45 0.59
C TRP A 8 -16.46 6.28 -0.52
N CYS A 9 -15.13 6.19 -0.66
CA CYS A 9 -14.40 6.87 -1.73
C CYS A 9 -14.85 6.43 -3.12
N ALA A 10 -15.08 5.13 -3.32
CA ALA A 10 -15.56 4.60 -4.59
C ALA A 10 -16.96 5.13 -4.93
N LEU A 11 -17.89 5.13 -3.97
CA LEU A 11 -19.25 5.64 -4.17
C LEU A 11 -19.28 7.14 -4.44
N LEU A 12 -18.44 7.92 -3.75
CA LEU A 12 -18.32 9.36 -3.97
C LEU A 12 -17.79 9.65 -5.38
N HIS A 13 -16.78 8.91 -5.83
CA HIS A 13 -16.24 9.04 -7.19
C HIS A 13 -17.25 8.61 -8.26
N VAL A 14 -17.99 7.54 -8.04
CA VAL A 14 -19.02 7.07 -8.99
C VAL A 14 -20.21 8.04 -9.04
N SER A 15 -20.55 8.67 -7.91
CA SER A 15 -21.57 9.72 -7.83
C SER A 15 -21.14 10.98 -8.60
N SER A 16 -19.87 11.40 -8.49
CA SER A 16 -19.37 12.55 -9.25
C SER A 16 -19.35 12.32 -10.77
N LEU A 17 -19.25 11.06 -11.20
CA LEU A 17 -19.38 10.64 -12.60
C LEU A 17 -20.85 10.41 -13.03
N ASN A 18 -21.81 10.66 -12.13
CA ASN A 18 -23.25 10.64 -12.39
C ASN A 18 -23.80 9.27 -12.85
N PHE A 19 -23.10 8.18 -12.53
CA PHE A 19 -23.62 6.83 -12.75
C PHE A 19 -24.83 6.58 -11.86
N LYS A 20 -25.85 5.89 -12.38
CA LYS A 20 -27.11 5.62 -11.68
C LYS A 20 -27.29 4.16 -11.25
N PHE A 21 -26.45 3.28 -11.78
CA PHE A 21 -26.46 1.85 -11.52
C PHE A 21 -25.09 1.48 -10.97
N ILE A 22 -25.05 0.90 -9.77
CA ILE A 22 -23.80 0.43 -9.17
C ILE A 22 -23.92 -1.03 -8.82
N TRP A 23 -22.83 -1.76 -9.05
CA TRP A 23 -22.65 -3.10 -8.53
C TRP A 23 -21.42 -3.15 -7.63
N LEU A 24 -21.66 -3.29 -6.33
CA LEU A 24 -20.61 -3.43 -5.32
C LEU A 24 -20.25 -4.90 -5.15
N ARG A 25 -18.96 -5.22 -5.29
CA ARG A 25 -18.42 -6.57 -5.14
C ARG A 25 -17.36 -6.53 -4.05
N SER A 26 -17.53 -7.35 -3.02
CA SER A 26 -16.57 -7.48 -1.91
C SER A 26 -16.36 -8.95 -1.59
N ASP A 27 -15.12 -9.29 -1.25
CA ASP A 27 -14.67 -10.61 -0.79
C ASP A 27 -14.74 -10.76 0.74
N SER A 28 -15.22 -9.73 1.44
CA SER A 28 -15.45 -9.73 2.87
C SER A 28 -16.86 -10.23 3.19
N GLN A 29 -16.96 -11.49 3.62
CA GLN A 29 -18.24 -12.11 3.98
C GLN A 29 -18.93 -11.35 5.12
N GLY A 30 -18.15 -10.78 6.06
CA GLY A 30 -18.66 -9.95 7.16
C GLY A 30 -19.33 -8.68 6.65
N LEU A 31 -18.71 -8.01 5.67
CA LEU A 31 -19.22 -6.77 5.07
C LEU A 31 -20.49 -7.02 4.24
N ILE A 32 -20.49 -8.06 3.41
CA ILE A 32 -21.66 -8.46 2.63
C ILE A 32 -22.81 -8.87 3.55
N THR A 33 -22.52 -9.61 4.63
CA THR A 33 -23.55 -10.01 5.60
C THR A 33 -24.09 -8.79 6.36
N ALA A 34 -23.24 -7.82 6.71
CA ALA A 34 -23.66 -6.58 7.37
C ALA A 34 -24.57 -5.74 6.48
N ILE A 35 -24.22 -5.59 5.20
CA ILE A 35 -25.00 -4.85 4.20
C ILE A 35 -26.34 -5.57 3.92
N ASN A 36 -26.31 -6.89 3.67
CA ASN A 36 -27.52 -7.65 3.34
C ASN A 36 -28.45 -7.88 4.54
N SER A 37 -27.90 -8.03 5.74
CA SER A 37 -28.68 -8.34 6.95
C SER A 37 -29.15 -7.10 7.70
N THR A 38 -28.88 -5.88 7.19
CA THR A 38 -29.16 -4.61 7.88
C THR A 38 -28.58 -4.58 9.31
N ARG A 39 -27.51 -5.35 9.59
CA ARG A 39 -26.91 -5.43 10.91
C ARG A 39 -25.96 -4.25 11.09
N ARG A 40 -26.57 -3.18 11.61
CA ARG A 40 -25.98 -1.91 12.05
C ARG A 40 -24.96 -2.15 13.17
N SER A 41 -23.67 -2.26 12.85
CA SER A 41 -22.63 -2.10 13.87
C SER A 41 -22.38 -0.60 14.11
N ILE A 42 -22.01 -0.24 15.34
CA ILE A 42 -22.00 1.16 15.81
C ILE A 42 -20.93 2.04 15.12
N GLU A 43 -19.79 1.46 14.72
CA GLU A 43 -18.75 2.17 13.94
C GLU A 43 -19.15 2.36 12.48
N LEU A 44 -19.95 1.42 11.97
CA LEU A 44 -20.57 1.51 10.65
C LEU A 44 -21.66 2.59 10.61
N PHE A 45 -22.29 2.96 11.74
CA PHE A 45 -23.48 3.82 11.77
C PHE A 45 -23.26 5.24 11.22
N GLY A 46 -22.07 5.84 11.36
CA GLY A 46 -21.78 7.17 10.82
C GLY A 46 -21.54 7.13 9.31
N ILE A 47 -20.53 6.38 8.90
CA ILE A 47 -20.12 6.27 7.49
C ILE A 47 -21.21 5.58 6.66
N LEU A 48 -21.86 4.51 7.15
CA LEU A 48 -22.96 3.88 6.41
C LEU A 48 -24.24 4.70 6.37
N SER A 49 -24.53 5.59 7.33
CA SER A 49 -25.69 6.48 7.19
C SER A 49 -25.47 7.48 6.08
N ASP A 50 -24.29 8.09 6.00
CA ASP A 50 -23.93 9.01 4.93
C ASP A 50 -23.83 8.30 3.58
N VAL A 51 -23.24 7.09 3.55
CA VAL A 51 -23.22 6.23 2.36
C VAL A 51 -24.64 5.83 1.94
N ALA A 52 -25.51 5.44 2.87
CA ALA A 52 -26.88 5.03 2.54
C ALA A 52 -27.71 6.21 2.02
N LEU A 53 -27.52 7.41 2.57
CA LEU A 53 -28.13 8.64 2.07
C LEU A 53 -27.59 9.02 0.68
N LEU A 54 -26.28 8.89 0.45
CA LEU A 54 -25.67 9.10 -0.86
C LEU A 54 -26.18 8.07 -1.88
N ILE A 55 -26.26 6.81 -1.48
CA ILE A 55 -26.79 5.71 -2.29
C ILE A 55 -28.24 6.00 -2.70
N SER A 56 -29.09 6.31 -1.72
CA SER A 56 -30.52 6.54 -1.92
C SER A 56 -30.81 7.80 -2.75
N SER A 57 -29.99 8.85 -2.62
CA SER A 57 -30.17 10.11 -3.35
C SER A 57 -29.55 10.10 -4.75
N SER A 58 -28.44 9.40 -4.95
CA SER A 58 -27.63 9.52 -6.16
C SER A 58 -27.85 8.37 -7.15
N PHE A 59 -28.35 7.21 -6.71
CA PHE A 59 -28.40 5.99 -7.51
C PHE A 59 -29.81 5.38 -7.58
N LEU A 60 -30.16 4.88 -8.76
CA LEU A 60 -31.44 4.24 -9.05
C LEU A 60 -31.45 2.75 -8.72
N SER A 61 -30.28 2.10 -8.76
CA SER A 61 -30.15 0.68 -8.42
C SER A 61 -28.77 0.39 -7.88
N VAL A 62 -28.74 -0.31 -6.75
CA VAL A 62 -27.50 -0.81 -6.14
C VAL A 62 -27.64 -2.31 -5.92
N SER A 63 -26.71 -3.07 -6.49
CA SER A 63 -26.59 -4.51 -6.22
C SER A 63 -25.30 -4.76 -5.47
N VAL A 64 -25.36 -5.62 -4.46
CA VAL A 64 -24.20 -5.97 -3.63
C VAL A 64 -24.05 -7.48 -3.66
N SER A 65 -22.88 -7.97 -4.07
CA SER A 65 -22.63 -9.42 -4.14
C SER A 65 -21.28 -9.78 -3.54
N PHE A 66 -21.26 -10.91 -2.84
CA PHE A 66 -20.02 -11.54 -2.42
C PHE A 66 -19.28 -12.13 -3.61
N VAL A 67 -17.98 -11.89 -3.69
CA VAL A 67 -17.09 -12.53 -4.65
C VAL A 67 -16.06 -13.36 -3.89
N TYR A 68 -16.03 -14.67 -4.12
CA TYR A 68 -14.96 -15.50 -3.57
C TYR A 68 -13.62 -15.03 -4.17
N ARG A 69 -12.61 -14.82 -3.31
CA ARG A 69 -11.24 -14.36 -3.66
C ARG A 69 -10.64 -15.01 -4.91
N ASN A 70 -10.99 -16.27 -5.19
CA ASN A 70 -10.56 -17.00 -6.38
C ASN A 70 -11.08 -16.47 -7.73
N LEU A 71 -11.92 -15.43 -7.75
CA LEU A 71 -12.39 -14.77 -8.98
C LEU A 71 -11.82 -13.36 -9.19
N ASP A 72 -10.98 -12.87 -8.28
CA ASP A 72 -10.29 -11.57 -8.40
C ASP A 72 -8.82 -11.75 -8.82
N GLY A 73 -8.54 -12.85 -9.54
CA GLY A 73 -7.23 -13.24 -10.02
C GLY A 73 -6.38 -12.09 -10.61
N PRO A 74 -6.94 -11.12 -11.35
CA PRO A 74 -6.16 -9.98 -11.84
C PRO A 74 -5.75 -8.97 -10.76
N ALA A 75 -6.62 -8.69 -9.78
CA ALA A 75 -6.35 -7.72 -8.72
C ALA A 75 -5.40 -8.29 -7.66
N ASP A 76 -5.60 -9.56 -7.28
CA ASP A 76 -4.74 -10.29 -6.35
C ASP A 76 -3.35 -10.54 -6.95
N ALA A 77 -3.29 -10.88 -8.26
CA ALA A 77 -2.01 -10.99 -8.96
C ALA A 77 -1.27 -9.65 -9.05
N LEU A 78 -1.99 -8.54 -9.24
CA LEU A 78 -1.37 -7.21 -9.29
C LEU A 78 -0.82 -6.76 -7.94
N ALA A 79 -1.51 -7.06 -6.84
CA ALA A 79 -1.03 -6.78 -5.49
C ALA A 79 0.26 -7.58 -5.21
N LYS A 80 0.25 -8.87 -5.55
CA LYS A 80 1.39 -9.75 -5.35
C LYS A 80 2.60 -9.38 -6.22
N ASP A 81 2.41 -9.03 -7.50
CA ASP A 81 3.50 -8.55 -8.37
C ASP A 81 4.14 -7.29 -7.80
N LYS A 82 3.34 -6.36 -7.26
CA LYS A 82 3.86 -5.14 -6.64
C LYS A 82 4.63 -5.44 -5.36
N ASP A 83 4.15 -6.35 -4.52
CA ASP A 83 4.85 -6.76 -3.30
C ASP A 83 6.17 -7.48 -3.62
N ASP A 84 6.18 -8.38 -4.61
CA ASP A 84 7.38 -9.07 -5.08
C ASP A 84 8.41 -8.08 -5.64
N ARG A 85 7.96 -7.08 -6.39
CA ARG A 85 8.83 -6.01 -6.93
C ARG A 85 9.37 -5.08 -5.84
N ILE A 86 8.59 -4.77 -4.81
CA ILE A 86 9.04 -3.98 -3.65
C ILE A 86 10.12 -4.77 -2.91
N SER A 87 9.90 -6.06 -2.64
CA SER A 87 10.88 -6.92 -1.96
C SER A 87 12.19 -7.05 -2.75
N LEU A 88 12.10 -7.14 -4.08
CA LEU A 88 13.28 -7.17 -4.94
C LEU A 88 14.07 -5.87 -4.88
N LEU A 89 13.39 -4.72 -4.91
CA LEU A 89 14.02 -3.40 -4.82
C LEU A 89 14.69 -3.20 -3.46
N GLU A 90 14.05 -3.60 -2.36
CA GLU A 90 14.64 -3.53 -1.02
C GLU A 90 15.90 -4.39 -0.90
N THR A 91 15.88 -5.59 -1.49
CA THR A 91 17.04 -6.48 -1.53
C THR A 91 18.18 -5.86 -2.34
N GLN A 92 17.88 -5.27 -3.50
CA GLN A 92 18.88 -4.59 -4.33
C GLN A 92 19.49 -3.37 -3.63
N MET A 93 18.67 -2.54 -2.98
CA MET A 93 19.15 -1.40 -2.20
C MET A 93 20.04 -1.84 -1.04
N THR A 94 19.66 -2.89 -0.32
CA THR A 94 20.45 -3.43 0.79
C THR A 94 21.78 -3.99 0.29
N ALA A 95 21.77 -4.73 -0.83
CA ALA A 95 22.98 -5.24 -1.45
C ALA A 95 23.92 -4.11 -1.92
N GLN A 96 23.37 -3.05 -2.52
CA GLN A 96 24.15 -1.88 -2.94
C GLN A 96 24.73 -1.13 -1.74
N HIS A 97 23.94 -0.93 -0.69
CA HIS A 97 24.41 -0.30 0.55
C HIS A 97 25.53 -1.12 1.21
N ALA A 98 25.39 -2.44 1.27
CA ALA A 98 26.42 -3.33 1.79
C ALA A 98 27.71 -3.26 0.96
N GLY A 99 27.60 -3.19 -0.37
CA GLY A 99 28.75 -3.02 -1.27
C GLY A 99 29.46 -1.67 -1.07
N TYR A 100 28.68 -0.60 -0.96
CA TYR A 100 29.18 0.73 -0.65
C TYR A 100 29.89 0.79 0.71
N GLU A 101 29.28 0.24 1.76
CA GLU A 101 29.89 0.18 3.09
C GLU A 101 31.18 -0.64 3.10
N ALA A 102 31.20 -1.79 2.41
CA ALA A 102 32.40 -2.61 2.30
C ALA A 102 33.56 -1.84 1.65
N GLN A 103 33.26 -1.10 0.57
CA GLN A 103 34.26 -0.26 -0.09
C GLN A 103 34.73 0.89 0.80
N ARG A 104 33.81 1.56 1.50
CA ARG A 104 34.14 2.62 2.46
C ARG A 104 35.01 2.11 3.61
N ARG A 105 34.73 0.92 4.14
CA ARG A 105 35.57 0.29 5.18
C ARG A 105 36.97 -0.04 4.67
N LEU A 106 37.11 -0.50 3.42
CA LEU A 106 38.42 -0.73 2.81
C LEU A 106 39.19 0.58 2.65
N ASN A 107 38.57 1.62 2.11
CA ASN A 107 39.20 2.92 1.95
C ASN A 107 39.63 3.51 3.30
N GLN A 108 38.81 3.34 4.35
CA GLN A 108 39.14 3.75 5.72
C GLN A 108 40.37 3.00 6.26
N GLN A 109 40.43 1.68 6.09
CA GLN A 109 41.58 0.88 6.54
C GLN A 109 42.88 1.30 5.84
N ILE A 110 42.81 1.57 4.53
CA ILE A 110 43.97 2.06 3.77
C ILE A 110 44.41 3.42 4.31
N MET A 111 43.47 4.33 4.59
CA MET A 111 43.78 5.64 5.17
C MET A 111 44.43 5.54 6.55
N GLU A 112 43.89 4.71 7.45
CA GLU A 112 44.46 4.47 8.78
C GLU A 112 45.88 3.88 8.70
N MET A 113 46.12 3.00 7.73
CA MET A 113 47.44 2.44 7.48
C MET A 113 48.42 3.52 7.00
N MET A 114 48.00 4.41 6.10
CA MET A 114 48.83 5.54 5.65
C MET A 114 49.14 6.53 6.79
N GLN A 115 48.17 6.85 7.64
CA GLN A 115 48.38 7.74 8.79
C GLN A 115 49.40 7.17 9.79
N ARG A 116 49.41 5.85 10.02
CA ARG A 116 50.44 5.21 10.86
C ARG A 116 51.83 5.28 10.24
N MET A 117 51.91 5.26 8.91
CA MET A 117 53.18 5.28 8.19
C MET A 117 53.78 6.70 8.13
N TYR A 118 52.92 7.73 8.08
CA TYR A 118 53.31 9.14 7.99
C TYR A 118 52.57 10.01 9.03
N PRO A 119 52.96 9.95 10.32
CA PRO A 119 52.23 10.59 11.41
C PRO A 119 52.26 12.14 11.39
N ASN A 120 53.12 12.73 10.56
CA ASN A 120 53.28 14.19 10.46
C ASN A 120 52.56 14.79 9.23
N GLU A 121 51.95 13.98 8.37
CA GLU A 121 51.23 14.42 7.19
C GLU A 121 49.71 14.44 7.46
N VAL A 122 49.04 15.51 7.02
CA VAL A 122 47.58 15.64 7.11
C VAL A 122 46.96 15.08 5.84
N PHE A 123 46.32 13.92 5.97
CA PHE A 123 45.57 13.30 4.86
C PHE A 123 44.14 13.85 4.79
N PRO A 124 43.59 14.13 3.60
CA PRO A 124 42.19 14.52 3.43
C PRO A 124 41.23 13.38 3.81
N ASP A 125 40.00 13.70 4.20
CA ASP A 125 38.97 12.70 4.55
C ASP A 125 38.65 11.76 3.38
N VAL A 126 38.24 10.53 3.70
CA VAL A 126 37.86 9.52 2.68
C VAL A 126 36.64 10.03 1.93
N PRO A 127 36.72 10.28 0.61
CA PRO A 127 35.56 10.63 -0.18
C PRO A 127 34.62 9.42 -0.28
N ASP A 128 33.32 9.72 -0.29
CA ASP A 128 32.29 8.73 -0.53
C ASP A 128 32.47 8.08 -1.93
N PRO A 129 32.37 6.73 -2.05
CA PRO A 129 32.46 6.00 -3.31
C PRO A 129 31.53 6.48 -4.43
#